data_AF-A0A9W6NYW8-F1
#
_entry.id   AF-A0A9W6NYW8-F1
#
_cell.length_a   1.000
_cell.length_b   1.000
_cell.length_c   1.000
_cell.angle_alpha   90.00
_cell.angle_beta   90.00
_cell.angle_gamma   90.00
#
_symmetry.space_group_name_H-M   'P 1'
#
loop_
_entity.id
_entity.type
_entity.pdbx_description
1 polymer ?
#
loop_
_entity_poly.entity_id
_entity_poly.type
_entity_poly.pdbx_seq_one_letter_code
_entity_poly.pdbx_strand_id
1 'polypeptide(L)'
;MTQRSGLALAVLALAAERPMHPYRMQQLIRERGKDQVINVGQRSQLYKTIDRLVRDGLLVEQATEREHARPERTVYTATEAGVRTAVEWTVDMLAAPRRDFPEFTAALAYLPLITPEVALEALGTRLASRRAELERLRADLAGAGHLPRLVLIEGEYAVALLETDVRWIASLVDDLRSGALTWDREELLELAEKFET
;
A
#
# COMPACT_ATOMS: atom_id res chain seq x y z
N MET A 1 -23.52 4.83 -3.31
CA MET A 1 -22.74 4.29 -2.18
C MET A 1 -21.27 4.57 -2.42
N THR A 2 -20.56 5.11 -1.42
CA THR A 2 -19.14 5.41 -1.51
C THR A 2 -18.31 4.14 -1.72
N GLN A 3 -17.37 4.16 -2.66
CA GLN A 3 -16.44 3.04 -2.85
C GLN A 3 -15.37 3.05 -1.74
N ARG A 4 -15.26 1.95 -0.97
CA ARG A 4 -14.21 1.76 0.04
C ARG A 4 -12.80 1.87 -0.56
N SER A 5 -11.92 2.59 0.11
CA SER A 5 -10.47 2.66 -0.17
C SER A 5 -9.70 2.86 1.12
N GLY A 6 -8.41 2.48 1.14
CA GLY A 6 -7.56 2.68 2.32
C GLY A 6 -7.50 4.16 2.74
N LEU A 7 -7.43 5.08 1.78
CA LEU A 7 -7.43 6.52 2.07
C LEU A 7 -8.74 6.99 2.70
N ALA A 8 -9.89 6.53 2.18
CA ALA A 8 -11.18 6.89 2.73
C ALA A 8 -11.36 6.35 4.17
N LEU A 9 -10.92 5.10 4.41
CA LEU A 9 -10.92 4.51 5.74
C LEU A 9 -10.04 5.29 6.72
N ALA A 10 -8.81 5.66 6.32
CA ALA A 10 -7.92 6.46 7.17
C ALA A 10 -8.49 7.84 7.49
N VAL A 11 -9.12 8.50 6.51
CA VAL A 11 -9.78 9.80 6.73
C VAL A 11 -10.91 9.67 7.74
N LEU A 12 -11.79 8.66 7.60
CA LEU A 12 -12.88 8.43 8.55
C LEU A 12 -12.35 8.10 9.95
N ALA A 13 -11.35 7.22 10.05
CA ALA A 13 -10.75 6.85 11.33
C ALA A 13 -10.13 8.06 12.05
N LEU A 14 -9.37 8.89 11.34
CA LEU A 14 -8.76 10.10 11.91
C LEU A 14 -9.82 11.13 12.31
N ALA A 15 -10.84 11.34 11.48
CA ALA A 15 -11.94 12.26 11.80
C ALA A 15 -12.84 11.76 12.93
N ALA A 16 -12.84 10.46 13.23
CA ALA A 16 -13.52 9.86 14.37
C ALA A 16 -12.73 10.03 15.69
N GLU A 17 -11.39 10.14 15.62
CA GLU A 17 -10.57 10.44 16.80
C GLU A 17 -10.82 11.84 17.34
N ARG A 18 -10.93 12.84 16.44
CA ARG A 18 -11.22 14.25 16.75
C ARG A 18 -11.46 15.05 15.46
N PRO A 19 -12.08 16.23 15.53
CA PRO A 19 -12.13 17.15 14.40
C PRO A 19 -10.72 17.48 13.87
N MET A 20 -10.49 17.28 12.57
CA MET A 20 -9.17 17.49 11.97
C MET A 20 -9.23 18.22 10.64
N HIS A 21 -8.26 19.10 10.42
CA HIS A 21 -8.02 19.71 9.11
C HIS A 21 -7.32 18.69 8.19
N PRO A 22 -7.61 18.67 6.87
CA PRO A 22 -7.03 17.71 5.92
C PRO A 22 -5.49 17.66 5.93
N TYR A 23 -4.85 18.82 6.10
CA TYR A 23 -3.39 18.88 6.26
C TYR A 23 -2.88 18.09 7.47
N ARG A 24 -3.57 18.15 8.62
CA ARG A 24 -3.17 17.38 9.80
C ARG A 24 -3.41 15.88 9.59
N MET A 25 -4.49 15.51 8.89
CA MET A 25 -4.71 14.11 8.51
C MET A 25 -3.55 13.58 7.66
N GLN A 26 -3.12 14.36 6.65
CA GLN A 26 -1.97 13.98 5.81
C GLN A 26 -0.68 13.83 6.62
N GLN A 27 -0.41 14.74 7.55
CA GLN A 27 0.74 14.65 8.45
C GLN A 27 0.67 13.39 9.31
N LEU A 28 -0.46 13.12 9.97
CA LEU A 28 -0.63 11.96 10.84
C LEU A 28 -0.50 10.63 10.10
N ILE A 29 -0.98 10.55 8.85
CA ILE A 29 -0.79 9.35 8.02
C ILE A 29 0.71 9.07 7.84
N ARG A 30 1.52 10.09 7.52
CA ARG A 30 2.98 9.94 7.36
C ARG A 30 3.70 9.70 8.68
N GLU A 31 3.38 10.48 9.71
CA GLU A 31 3.96 10.36 11.06
C GLU A 31 3.72 8.97 11.67
N ARG A 32 2.58 8.35 11.35
CA ARG A 32 2.23 6.99 11.79
C ARG A 32 2.64 5.90 10.79
N GLY A 33 3.44 6.22 9.77
CA GLY A 33 3.91 5.27 8.76
C GLY A 33 2.83 4.63 7.88
N LYS A 34 1.60 5.16 7.91
CA LYS A 34 0.46 4.61 7.16
C LYS A 34 0.56 4.86 5.66
N ASP A 35 1.43 5.75 5.22
CA ASP A 35 1.74 5.99 3.82
C ASP A 35 2.46 4.80 3.15
N GLN A 36 2.98 3.85 3.93
CA GLN A 36 3.50 2.58 3.43
C GLN A 36 2.39 1.59 3.02
N VAL A 37 1.19 1.73 3.58
CA VAL A 37 0.05 0.81 3.38
C VAL A 37 -1.17 1.48 2.77
N ILE A 38 -1.14 2.80 2.63
CA ILE A 38 -2.21 3.61 2.02
C ILE A 38 -1.57 4.54 1.00
N ASN A 39 -2.00 4.46 -0.26
CA ASN A 39 -1.58 5.40 -1.27
C ASN A 39 -2.16 6.80 -0.98
N VAL A 40 -1.35 7.66 -0.34
CA VAL A 40 -1.68 9.07 -0.05
C VAL A 40 -0.91 10.01 -1.00
N GLY A 41 -0.49 9.48 -2.16
CA GLY A 41 0.54 10.10 -3.01
C GLY A 41 0.22 11.51 -3.51
N GLN A 42 -1.06 11.89 -3.62
CA GLN A 42 -1.44 13.22 -4.12
C GLN A 42 -2.40 13.93 -3.17
N ARG A 43 -2.05 15.17 -2.79
CA ARG A 43 -2.90 16.07 -2.00
C ARG A 43 -4.30 16.22 -2.61
N SER A 44 -4.39 16.26 -3.94
CA SER A 44 -5.66 16.35 -4.68
C SER A 44 -6.59 15.17 -4.42
N GLN A 45 -6.05 13.96 -4.19
CA GLN A 45 -6.85 12.78 -3.90
C GLN A 45 -7.44 12.81 -2.48
N LEU A 46 -6.72 13.38 -1.51
CA LEU A 46 -7.21 13.55 -0.15
C LEU A 46 -8.45 14.46 -0.12
N TYR A 47 -8.38 15.65 -0.72
CA TYR A 47 -9.52 16.57 -0.78
C TYR A 47 -10.70 15.96 -1.54
N LYS A 48 -10.47 15.34 -2.72
CA LYS A 48 -11.53 14.62 -3.45
C LYS A 48 -12.18 13.51 -2.60
N THR A 49 -11.39 12.81 -1.78
CA THR A 49 -11.90 11.78 -0.88
C THR A 49 -12.78 12.39 0.20
N ILE A 50 -12.35 13.49 0.82
CA ILE A 50 -13.12 14.22 1.83
C ILE A 50 -14.42 14.74 1.24
N ASP A 51 -14.38 15.45 0.10
CA ASP A 51 -15.57 16.01 -0.56
C ASP A 51 -16.62 14.92 -0.84
N ARG A 52 -16.16 13.74 -1.25
CA ARG A 52 -17.02 12.57 -1.47
C ARG A 52 -17.61 12.06 -0.16
N LEU A 53 -16.81 11.91 0.89
CA LEU A 53 -17.29 11.46 2.21
C LEU A 53 -18.28 12.45 2.84
N VAL A 54 -18.11 13.76 2.62
CA VAL A 54 -19.07 14.79 3.04
C VAL A 54 -20.37 14.67 2.25
N ARG A 55 -20.28 14.55 0.92
CA ARG A 55 -21.45 14.37 0.05
C ARG A 55 -22.27 13.13 0.43
N ASP A 56 -21.60 12.08 0.86
CA ASP A 56 -22.21 10.82 1.28
C ASP A 56 -22.66 10.83 2.76
N GLY A 57 -22.53 11.96 3.47
CA GLY A 57 -22.97 12.13 4.86
C GLY A 57 -22.11 11.41 5.91
N LEU A 58 -20.92 10.96 5.53
CA LEU A 58 -19.98 10.24 6.39
C LEU A 58 -19.03 11.17 7.16
N LEU A 59 -18.79 12.36 6.60
CA LEU A 59 -18.11 13.47 7.27
C LEU A 59 -19.02 14.69 7.31
N VAL A 60 -18.82 15.56 8.29
CA VAL A 60 -19.40 16.90 8.31
C VAL A 60 -18.32 17.94 8.59
N GLU A 61 -18.49 19.11 7.99
CA GLU A 61 -17.67 20.28 8.28
C GLU A 61 -18.04 20.82 9.66
N GLN A 62 -17.02 21.06 10.47
CA GLN A 62 -17.15 21.81 11.71
C GLN A 62 -16.35 23.11 11.53
N ALA A 63 -17.06 24.23 11.47
CA ALA A 63 -16.41 25.53 11.46
C ALA A 63 -15.74 25.74 12.83
N THR A 64 -14.46 26.07 12.83
CA THR A 64 -13.75 26.47 14.05
C THR A 64 -13.99 27.96 14.25
N GLU A 65 -14.55 28.38 15.39
CA GLU A 65 -14.61 29.81 15.74
C GLU A 65 -13.19 30.40 15.84
N ARG A 66 -13.10 31.67 15.44
CA ARG A 66 -11.89 32.45 15.17
C ARG A 66 -10.84 32.40 16.29
N GLU A 67 -9.61 32.05 15.94
CA GLU A 67 -8.41 32.64 16.55
C GLU A 67 -7.73 33.57 15.54
N HIS A 68 -7.36 34.77 16.00
CA HIS A 68 -6.89 35.90 15.20
C HIS A 68 -5.86 35.58 14.10
N ALA A 69 -6.06 36.20 12.93
CA ALA A 69 -5.07 36.46 11.87
C ALA A 69 -4.56 35.27 11.00
N ARG A 70 -5.25 34.12 10.93
CA ARG A 70 -5.00 33.08 9.90
C ARG A 70 -6.26 32.76 9.09
N PRO A 71 -6.13 32.36 7.81
CA PRO A 71 -7.28 31.95 6.99
C PRO A 71 -8.00 30.77 7.66
N GLU A 72 -9.33 30.79 7.56
CA GLU A 72 -10.22 29.76 8.10
C GLU A 72 -9.72 28.35 7.72
N ARG A 73 -9.58 27.48 8.71
CA ARG A 73 -9.26 26.07 8.50
C ARG A 73 -10.50 25.25 8.81
N THR A 74 -11.22 24.84 7.77
CA THR A 74 -12.31 23.88 7.88
C THR A 74 -11.76 22.58 8.46
N VAL A 75 -12.28 22.17 9.61
CA VAL A 75 -12.02 20.86 10.19
C VAL A 75 -13.20 19.94 9.91
N TYR A 76 -12.91 18.65 9.79
CA TYR A 76 -13.92 17.63 9.51
C TYR A 76 -14.02 16.67 10.67
N THR A 77 -15.23 16.26 10.99
CA THR A 77 -15.53 15.22 11.98
C THR A 77 -16.34 14.10 11.33
N ALA A 78 -16.13 12.86 11.78
CA ALA A 78 -16.92 11.72 11.32
C ALA A 78 -18.32 11.78 11.93
N THR A 79 -19.34 11.52 11.12
CA THR A 79 -20.69 11.29 11.63
C THR A 79 -20.80 9.91 12.26
N GLU A 80 -21.87 9.61 13.01
CA GLU A 80 -22.12 8.25 13.49
C GLU A 80 -22.18 7.23 12.34
N ALA A 81 -22.76 7.64 11.20
CA ALA A 81 -22.77 6.82 9.98
C ALA A 81 -21.34 6.62 9.43
N GLY A 82 -20.50 7.66 9.45
CA GLY A 82 -19.09 7.58 9.07
C GLY A 82 -18.29 6.61 9.93
N VAL A 83 -18.50 6.63 11.25
CA VAL A 83 -17.85 5.70 12.19
C VAL A 83 -18.28 4.26 11.92
N ARG A 84 -19.60 4.01 11.79
CA ARG A 84 -20.10 2.65 11.45
C ARG A 84 -19.53 2.16 10.12
N THR A 85 -19.50 3.03 9.12
CA THR A 85 -18.95 2.72 7.79
C THR A 85 -17.46 2.36 7.86
N ALA A 86 -16.67 3.08 8.67
CA ALA A 86 -15.26 2.77 8.86
C ALA A 86 -15.05 1.39 9.51
N VAL A 87 -15.90 1.02 10.47
CA VAL A 87 -15.88 -0.33 11.09
C VAL A 87 -16.24 -1.40 10.07
N GLU A 88 -17.35 -1.22 9.34
CA GLU A 88 -17.80 -2.14 8.29
C GLU A 88 -16.71 -2.34 7.22
N TRP A 89 -16.12 -1.25 6.72
CA TRP A 89 -15.04 -1.33 5.75
C TRP A 89 -13.80 -2.03 6.30
N THR A 90 -13.46 -1.81 7.57
CA THR A 90 -12.34 -2.51 8.20
C THR A 90 -12.58 -4.01 8.23
N VAL A 91 -13.76 -4.45 8.68
CA VAL A 91 -14.15 -5.87 8.71
C VAL A 91 -14.15 -6.45 7.29
N ASP A 92 -14.78 -5.79 6.34
CA ASP A 92 -14.84 -6.26 4.96
C ASP A 92 -13.46 -6.31 4.30
N MET A 93 -12.55 -5.39 4.62
CA MET A 93 -11.20 -5.36 4.04
C MET A 93 -10.34 -6.50 4.58
N LEU A 94 -10.55 -6.87 5.84
CA LEU A 94 -9.91 -8.03 6.46
C LEU A 94 -10.50 -9.35 5.96
N ALA A 95 -11.83 -9.44 5.81
CA ALA A 95 -12.52 -10.67 5.44
C ALA A 95 -12.47 -10.97 3.93
N ALA A 96 -12.57 -9.93 3.09
CA ALA A 96 -12.67 -10.03 1.64
C ALA A 96 -11.66 -9.09 0.96
N PRO A 97 -10.37 -9.48 0.91
CA PRO A 97 -9.36 -8.70 0.22
C PRO A 97 -9.71 -8.58 -1.27
N ARG A 98 -9.45 -7.41 -1.85
CA ARG A 98 -9.55 -7.24 -3.30
C ARG A 98 -8.36 -7.90 -3.98
N ARG A 99 -8.56 -8.33 -5.22
CA ARG A 99 -7.47 -8.81 -6.05
C ARG A 99 -6.57 -7.62 -6.42
N ASP A 100 -5.33 -7.67 -5.96
CA ASP A 100 -4.29 -6.75 -6.39
C ASP A 100 -3.63 -7.26 -7.67
N PHE A 101 -3.14 -6.34 -8.50
CA PHE A 101 -2.39 -6.64 -9.73
C PHE A 101 -1.02 -5.96 -9.67
N PRO A 102 -0.05 -6.53 -8.91
CA PRO A 102 1.26 -5.91 -8.76
C PRO A 102 2.03 -5.90 -10.09
N GLU A 103 2.71 -4.78 -10.39
CA GLU A 103 3.53 -4.63 -11.60
C GLU A 103 4.61 -5.72 -11.71
N PHE A 104 5.16 -6.15 -10.57
CA PHE A 104 6.16 -7.21 -10.54
C PHE A 104 5.61 -8.55 -11.07
N THR A 105 4.41 -8.94 -10.65
CA THR A 105 3.76 -10.16 -11.16
C THR A 105 3.43 -10.06 -12.64
N ALA A 106 3.04 -8.86 -13.12
CA ALA A 106 2.86 -8.63 -14.54
C ALA A 106 4.19 -8.77 -15.30
N ALA A 107 5.29 -8.18 -14.82
CA ALA A 107 6.61 -8.33 -15.43
C ALA A 107 7.07 -9.79 -15.48
N LEU A 108 6.82 -10.56 -14.42
CA LEU A 108 7.11 -12.00 -14.39
C LEU A 108 6.34 -12.77 -15.47
N ALA A 109 5.06 -12.43 -15.69
CA ALA A 109 4.24 -13.06 -16.73
C ALA A 109 4.74 -12.79 -18.15
N TYR A 110 5.60 -11.78 -18.34
CA TYR A 110 6.17 -11.40 -19.63
C TYR A 110 7.71 -11.47 -19.65
N LEU A 111 8.32 -12.28 -18.77
CA LEU A 111 9.78 -12.52 -18.78
C LEU A 111 10.35 -12.87 -20.16
N PRO A 112 9.68 -13.67 -21.03
CA PRO A 112 10.19 -13.98 -22.37
C PRO A 112 10.41 -12.78 -23.30
N LEU A 113 9.95 -11.57 -22.94
CA LEU A 113 10.25 -10.35 -23.68
C LEU A 113 11.72 -9.92 -23.56
N ILE A 114 12.43 -10.40 -22.56
CA ILE A 114 13.85 -10.11 -22.30
C ILE A 114 14.66 -11.40 -22.22
N THR A 115 15.99 -11.29 -22.28
CA THR A 115 16.86 -12.47 -22.15
C THR A 115 17.03 -12.87 -20.67
N PRO A 116 17.41 -14.13 -20.37
CA PRO A 116 17.72 -14.57 -19.01
C PRO A 116 18.76 -13.69 -18.29
N GLU A 117 19.76 -13.17 -19.01
CA GLU A 117 20.81 -12.30 -18.46
C GLU A 117 20.26 -10.95 -18.02
N VAL A 118 19.41 -10.32 -18.85
CA VAL A 118 18.75 -9.06 -18.50
C VAL A 118 17.79 -9.26 -17.33
N ALA A 119 17.06 -10.37 -17.31
CA ALA A 119 16.19 -10.72 -16.19
C ALA A 119 17.01 -10.91 -14.89
N LEU A 120 18.13 -11.62 -14.94
CA LEU A 120 19.03 -11.84 -13.81
C LEU A 120 19.57 -10.52 -13.24
N GLU A 121 20.00 -9.59 -14.08
CA GLU A 121 20.49 -8.28 -13.64
C GLU A 121 19.39 -7.46 -12.95
N ALA A 122 18.20 -7.39 -13.57
CA ALA A 122 17.06 -6.65 -13.04
C ALA A 122 16.57 -7.25 -11.70
N LEU A 123 16.44 -8.57 -11.63
CA LEU A 123 16.05 -9.28 -10.41
C LEU A 123 17.11 -9.17 -9.32
N GLY A 124 18.40 -9.17 -9.67
CA GLY A 124 19.50 -8.92 -8.74
C GLY A 124 19.42 -7.54 -8.09
N THR A 125 19.16 -6.51 -8.90
CA THR A 125 18.95 -5.13 -8.42
C THR A 125 17.75 -5.05 -7.48
N ARG A 126 16.62 -5.66 -7.87
CA ARG A 126 15.42 -5.73 -7.02
C ARG A 126 15.72 -6.45 -5.70
N LEU A 127 16.39 -7.59 -5.73
CA LEU A 127 16.71 -8.38 -4.54
C LEU A 127 17.55 -7.58 -3.53
N ALA A 128 18.56 -6.85 -4.01
CA ALA A 128 19.40 -6.01 -3.16
C ALA A 128 18.57 -4.91 -2.45
N SER A 129 17.69 -4.24 -3.21
CA SER A 129 16.77 -3.23 -2.67
C SER A 129 15.84 -3.80 -1.60
N ARG A 130 15.23 -4.97 -1.87
CA ARG A 130 14.29 -5.65 -0.96
C ARG A 130 14.97 -6.15 0.31
N ARG A 131 16.19 -6.67 0.22
CA ARG A 131 17.00 -7.03 1.40
C ARG A 131 17.28 -5.81 2.28
N ALA A 132 17.70 -4.70 1.68
CA ALA A 132 17.96 -3.47 2.42
C ALA A 132 16.69 -2.93 3.10
N GLU A 133 15.53 -3.03 2.44
CA GLU A 133 14.24 -2.67 3.02
C GLU A 133 13.84 -3.57 4.19
N LEU A 134 14.05 -4.89 4.06
CA LEU A 134 13.75 -5.85 5.12
C LEU A 134 14.56 -5.59 6.38
N GLU A 135 15.86 -5.33 6.24
CA GLU A 135 16.72 -5.03 7.38
C GLU A 135 16.34 -3.72 8.06
N ARG A 136 16.00 -2.67 7.29
CA ARG A 136 15.48 -1.42 7.88
C ARG A 136 14.20 -1.65 8.68
N LEU A 137 13.22 -2.34 8.09
CA LEU A 137 11.93 -2.54 8.74
C LEU A 137 12.04 -3.41 10.00
N ARG A 138 12.90 -4.43 9.99
CA ARG A 138 13.21 -5.23 11.19
C ARG A 138 13.85 -4.37 12.28
N ALA A 139 14.79 -3.50 11.93
CA ALA A 139 15.43 -2.60 12.89
C ALA A 139 14.42 -1.61 13.50
N ASP A 140 13.53 -1.04 12.67
CA ASP A 140 12.49 -0.12 13.13
C ASP A 140 11.53 -0.80 14.11
N LEU A 141 11.08 -2.02 13.80
CA LEU A 141 10.22 -2.81 14.70
C LEU A 141 10.93 -3.19 16.01
N ALA A 142 12.21 -3.58 15.94
CA ALA A 142 12.99 -3.89 17.13
C ALA A 142 13.14 -2.65 18.04
N GLY A 143 13.33 -1.46 17.47
CA GLY A 143 13.37 -0.19 18.21
C GLY A 143 12.02 0.22 18.82
N ALA A 144 10.92 -0.27 18.25
CA ALA A 144 9.55 0.05 18.65
C ALA A 144 8.96 -0.91 19.70
N GLY A 145 9.75 -1.85 20.26
CA GLY A 145 9.25 -2.89 21.18
C GLY A 145 8.61 -2.39 22.49
N HIS A 146 8.74 -1.09 22.80
CA HIS A 146 8.06 -0.44 23.93
C HIS A 146 6.59 -0.07 23.63
N LEU A 147 6.16 -0.12 22.37
CA LEU A 147 4.80 0.18 21.95
C LEU A 147 3.91 -1.08 22.04
N PRO A 148 2.59 -0.92 22.26
CA PRO A 148 1.67 -2.05 22.23
C PRO A 148 1.70 -2.77 20.87
N ARG A 149 1.71 -4.10 20.88
CA ARG A 149 1.72 -4.91 19.65
C ARG A 149 0.66 -4.52 18.63
N LEU A 150 -0.52 -4.09 19.10
CA LEU A 150 -1.62 -3.67 18.23
C LEU A 150 -1.21 -2.56 17.25
N VAL A 151 -0.32 -1.64 17.66
CA VAL A 151 0.16 -0.57 16.76
C VAL A 151 1.35 -0.99 15.89
N LEU A 152 1.89 -2.21 16.09
CA LEU A 152 3.02 -2.78 15.35
C LEU A 152 2.58 -3.85 14.34
N ILE A 153 1.33 -4.34 14.41
CA ILE A 153 0.85 -5.51 13.67
C ILE A 153 1.00 -5.40 12.14
N GLU A 154 0.83 -4.20 11.59
CA GLU A 154 1.03 -3.93 10.17
C GLU A 154 2.50 -4.02 9.74
N GLY A 155 3.42 -3.63 10.63
CA GLY A 155 4.85 -3.81 10.41
C GLY A 155 5.25 -5.28 10.49
N GLU A 156 4.70 -6.04 11.44
CA GLU A 156 4.89 -7.51 11.51
C GLU A 156 4.47 -8.17 10.18
N TYR A 157 3.29 -7.79 9.66
CA TYR A 157 2.79 -8.30 8.39
C TYR A 157 3.68 -7.89 7.20
N ALA A 158 4.13 -6.63 7.15
CA ALA A 158 5.00 -6.13 6.09
C ALA A 158 6.37 -6.87 6.09
N VAL A 159 6.95 -7.15 7.26
CA VAL A 159 8.16 -7.98 7.37
C VAL A 159 7.90 -9.38 6.81
N ALA A 160 6.82 -10.05 7.21
CA ALA A 160 6.52 -11.41 6.77
C ALA A 160 6.37 -11.51 5.23
N LEU A 161 5.71 -10.53 4.61
CA LEU A 161 5.61 -10.45 3.15
C LEU A 161 6.97 -10.22 2.49
N LEU A 162 7.77 -9.29 3.01
CA LEU A 162 9.05 -8.94 2.42
C LEU A 162 10.09 -10.05 2.58
N GLU A 163 10.06 -10.79 3.69
CA GLU A 163 10.85 -12.02 3.88
C GLU A 163 10.51 -13.07 2.82
N THR A 164 9.23 -13.23 2.51
CA THR A 164 8.75 -14.17 1.49
C THR A 164 9.21 -13.71 0.10
N ASP A 165 9.05 -12.42 -0.23
CA ASP A 165 9.49 -11.81 -1.48
C ASP A 165 11.01 -11.98 -1.68
N VAL A 166 11.82 -11.63 -0.67
CA VAL A 166 13.29 -11.77 -0.70
C VAL A 166 13.70 -13.22 -0.93
N ARG A 167 13.07 -14.16 -0.20
CA ARG A 167 13.39 -15.58 -0.32
C ARG A 167 13.07 -16.12 -1.71
N TRP A 168 11.88 -15.78 -2.22
CA TRP A 168 11.45 -16.25 -3.53
C TRP A 168 12.30 -15.67 -4.66
N ILE A 169 12.57 -14.36 -4.64
CA ILE A 169 13.40 -13.70 -5.65
C ILE A 169 14.84 -14.24 -5.59
N ALA A 170 15.39 -14.49 -4.40
CA ALA A 170 16.72 -15.08 -4.26
C ALA A 170 16.80 -16.46 -4.94
N SER A 171 15.80 -17.31 -4.73
CA SER A 171 15.73 -18.62 -5.40
C SER A 171 15.69 -18.47 -6.92
N LEU A 172 14.85 -17.58 -7.44
CA LEU A 172 14.74 -17.34 -8.88
C LEU A 172 16.04 -16.82 -9.48
N VAL A 173 16.75 -15.93 -8.77
CA VAL A 173 18.07 -15.43 -9.17
C VAL A 173 19.10 -16.57 -9.20
N ASP A 174 19.06 -17.48 -8.25
CA ASP A 174 19.96 -18.64 -8.22
C ASP A 174 19.65 -19.64 -9.36
N ASP A 175 18.36 -19.84 -9.69
CA ASP A 175 17.95 -20.67 -10.83
C ASP A 175 18.43 -20.07 -12.16
N LEU A 176 18.29 -18.77 -12.35
CA LEU A 176 18.80 -18.05 -13.53
C LEU A 176 20.33 -18.11 -13.62
N ARG A 177 21.02 -17.90 -12.50
CA ARG A 177 22.50 -17.89 -12.46
C ARG A 177 23.08 -19.28 -12.73
N SER A 178 22.42 -20.33 -12.25
CA SER A 178 22.85 -21.71 -12.48
C SER A 178 22.44 -22.27 -13.85
N GLY A 179 21.56 -21.57 -14.57
CA GLY A 179 20.95 -22.05 -15.80
C GLY A 179 19.85 -23.09 -15.58
N ALA A 180 19.46 -23.37 -14.33
CA ALA A 180 18.31 -24.22 -14.02
C ALA A 180 16.99 -23.61 -14.54
N LEU A 181 16.95 -22.28 -14.64
CA LEU A 181 15.96 -21.55 -15.41
C LEU A 181 16.66 -20.76 -16.52
N THR A 182 16.29 -21.03 -17.76
CA THR A 182 16.74 -20.31 -18.94
C THR A 182 15.67 -20.42 -20.03
N TRP A 183 15.76 -19.60 -21.06
CA TRP A 183 14.88 -19.68 -22.22
C TRP A 183 15.54 -19.05 -23.44
N ASP A 184 15.13 -19.51 -24.62
CA ASP A 184 15.31 -18.81 -25.88
C ASP A 184 13.96 -18.25 -26.36
N ARG A 185 13.96 -17.01 -26.84
CA ARG A 185 12.71 -16.32 -27.20
C ARG A 185 12.11 -16.88 -28.49
N GLU A 186 12.93 -17.28 -29.45
CA GLU A 186 12.45 -17.81 -30.72
C GLU A 186 11.82 -19.19 -30.48
N GLU A 187 12.47 -20.06 -29.71
CA GLU A 187 11.93 -21.37 -29.32
C GLU A 187 10.57 -21.27 -28.61
N LEU A 188 10.41 -20.27 -27.72
CA LEU A 188 9.14 -20.04 -27.02
C LEU A 188 8.03 -19.55 -27.95
N LEU A 189 8.35 -18.75 -28.97
CA LEU A 189 7.38 -18.31 -29.97
C LEU A 189 6.94 -19.46 -30.87
N GLU A 190 7.89 -20.28 -31.34
CA GLU A 190 7.57 -21.49 -32.11
C GLU A 190 6.72 -22.48 -31.30
N LEU A 191 6.96 -22.56 -29.99
CA LEU A 191 6.14 -23.38 -29.09
C LEU A 191 4.71 -22.82 -28.99
N ALA A 192 4.54 -21.50 -28.89
CA ALA A 192 3.24 -20.85 -28.79
C ALA A 192 2.39 -21.11 -30.04
N GLU A 193 2.98 -21.02 -31.24
CA GLU A 193 2.29 -21.30 -32.52
C GLU A 193 1.73 -22.73 -32.58
N LYS A 194 2.43 -23.70 -31.98
CA LYS A 194 1.98 -25.11 -31.93
C LYS A 194 0.74 -25.32 -31.05
N PHE A 195 0.44 -24.41 -30.13
CA PHE A 195 -0.75 -24.47 -29.26
C PHE A 195 -1.94 -23.68 -29.80
N GLU A 196 -1.78 -22.94 -30.89
CA GLU A 196 -2.88 -22.24 -31.59
C GLU A 196 -3.55 -23.11 -32.66
N THR A 197 -3.13 -24.37 -32.82
CA THR A 197 -3.70 -25.36 -33.76
C THR A 197 -4.56 -26.40 -33.02
#